data_AF-A0A7Y5BJB3-F1
#
_entry.id   AF-A0A7Y5BJB3-F1
#
_cell.length_a   1.000
_cell.length_b   1.000
_cell.length_c   1.000
_cell.angle_alpha   90.00
_cell.angle_beta   90.00
_cell.angle_gamma   90.00
#
_symmetry.space_group_name_H-M   'P 1'
#
loop_
_entity.id
_entity.type
_entity.pdbx_description
1 polymer ?
#
loop_
_entity_poly.entity_id
_entity_poly.type
_entity_poly.pdbx_seq_one_letter_code
_entity_poly.pdbx_strand_id
1 'polypeptide(L)'
;MGVTGKSFEGSSYVSPGARGKFKAPNVSQGVSIDEFTLVIIGKATNGVYCNDSNLTDDERYMVFANFDDAKKVLGGGELLEAVYLADSPSGEDDFAGGPQLFKILNVCPNTKAFFDFPSLETGETHKISYPIPGPNGKKVRIKKNASAKTIEIGNADGSQTSPKLERKILDVTYTGDGQFAKITIDATKINITLSGTVPTDGTTNIDVLFADYPSVGEAVDFINSKLGYVANLIDAPEFLCANLDHIKAVDNISVKTTAATLYANLYEEEIFLKNSGLAEITVGATRKALAGTTNTTSTFRALLLRYGQAGDLLWEKFLDAGT
;
A
#
# COMPACT_ATOMS: atom_id res chain seq x y z
N MET A 1 16.66 56.92 24.67
CA MET A 1 17.83 56.02 24.75
C MET A 1 17.48 54.93 25.75
N GLY A 2 17.16 53.73 25.28
CA GLY A 2 16.78 52.60 26.14
C GLY A 2 17.94 51.63 26.26
N VAL A 3 18.37 51.34 27.48
CA VAL A 3 19.34 50.28 27.80
C VAL A 3 18.53 49.10 28.32
N THR A 4 18.63 47.94 27.67
CA THR A 4 18.05 46.69 28.19
C THR A 4 19.16 45.84 28.76
N GLY A 5 19.14 45.63 30.08
CA GLY A 5 20.02 44.69 30.75
C GLY A 5 19.53 43.25 30.56
N LYS A 6 20.44 42.33 30.27
CA LYS A 6 20.24 40.89 30.47
C LYS A 6 21.36 40.38 31.37
N SER A 7 21.01 39.51 32.32
CA SER A 7 21.92 38.89 33.27
C SER A 7 22.25 37.46 32.84
N PHE A 8 23.52 37.06 33.02
CA PHE A 8 23.97 35.67 32.95
C PHE A 8 24.85 35.43 34.19
N GLU A 9 24.58 34.35 34.94
CA GLU A 9 25.33 33.93 36.13
C GLU A 9 25.62 35.03 37.16
N GLY A 10 24.59 35.79 37.58
CA GLY A 10 24.71 36.75 38.68
C GLY A 10 25.59 37.98 38.40
N SER A 11 26.14 38.12 37.19
CA SER A 11 26.90 39.29 36.76
C SER A 11 26.08 40.13 35.78
N SER A 12 25.86 41.40 36.11
CA SER A 12 25.16 42.35 35.25
C SER A 12 26.11 42.89 34.18
N TYR A 13 25.88 42.53 32.92
CA TYR A 13 26.62 43.10 31.80
C TYR A 13 25.86 44.30 31.23
N VAL A 14 26.46 45.49 31.33
CA VAL A 14 25.99 46.68 30.63
C VAL A 14 26.69 46.68 29.27
N SER A 15 25.96 46.38 28.19
CA SER A 15 26.49 46.59 26.84
C SER A 15 26.40 48.09 26.51
N PRO A 16 27.52 48.75 26.14
CA PRO A 16 27.44 50.06 25.51
C PRO A 16 26.70 49.88 24.18
N GLY A 17 25.74 50.75 23.88
CA GLY A 17 24.94 50.68 22.67
C GLY A 17 25.80 50.67 21.41
N ALA A 18 26.03 49.48 20.86
CA ALA A 18 26.67 49.32 19.58
C ALA A 18 25.69 49.74 18.49
N ARG A 19 26.01 50.80 17.74
CA ARG A 19 25.43 51.03 16.40
C ARG A 19 25.97 49.96 15.45
N GLY A 20 25.56 48.72 15.65
CA GLY A 20 25.78 47.61 14.74
C GLY A 20 24.54 47.44 13.87
N LYS A 21 24.68 47.70 12.57
CA LYS A 21 23.64 47.58 11.53
C LYS A 21 23.33 46.10 11.19
N PHE A 22 23.28 45.23 12.18
CA PHE A 22 22.88 43.83 12.04
C PHE A 22 21.98 43.46 13.22
N LYS A 23 20.72 43.89 13.14
CA LYS A 23 19.66 43.12 13.78
C LYS A 23 19.48 41.88 12.91
N ALA A 24 19.50 40.68 13.51
CA ALA A 24 18.82 39.55 12.88
C ALA A 24 17.39 40.03 12.57
N PRO A 25 16.91 39.91 11.31
CA PRO A 25 15.56 40.34 11.01
C PRO A 25 14.61 39.61 11.94
N ASN A 26 13.66 40.34 12.54
CA ASN A 26 12.53 39.72 13.21
C ASN A 26 11.85 38.84 12.16
N VAL A 27 12.03 37.52 12.26
CA VAL A 27 11.39 36.60 11.33
C VAL A 27 9.90 36.68 11.62
N SER A 28 9.16 37.21 10.65
CA SER A 28 7.70 37.34 10.70
C SER A 28 7.09 35.97 10.99
N GLN A 29 6.14 35.89 11.92
CA GLN A 29 5.27 34.71 12.03
C GLN A 29 4.59 34.49 10.67
N GLY A 30 5.01 33.44 9.97
CA GLY A 30 4.81 33.24 8.53
C GLY A 30 6.05 32.66 7.84
N VAL A 31 6.97 32.06 8.61
CA VAL A 31 8.23 31.49 8.13
C VAL A 31 7.93 30.20 7.38
N SER A 32 8.56 30.03 6.22
CA SER A 32 8.54 28.77 5.48
C SER A 32 8.97 27.64 6.40
N ILE A 33 8.21 26.55 6.42
CA ILE A 33 8.47 25.33 7.20
C ILE A 33 9.89 24.77 6.92
N ASP A 34 10.47 25.10 5.76
CA ASP A 34 11.83 24.69 5.39
C ASP A 34 12.95 25.38 6.20
N GLU A 35 12.75 26.57 6.78
CA GLU A 35 13.82 27.27 7.52
C GLU A 35 14.14 26.63 8.89
N PHE A 36 13.25 25.80 9.41
CA PHE A 36 13.42 25.07 10.67
C PHE A 36 13.54 23.55 10.47
N THR A 37 13.91 23.12 9.25
CA THR A 37 14.12 21.72 8.93
C THR A 37 15.60 21.34 9.03
N LEU A 38 15.93 20.35 9.86
CA LEU A 38 17.28 19.78 9.94
C LEU A 38 17.39 18.55 9.04
N VAL A 39 18.42 18.50 8.20
CA VAL A 39 18.73 17.32 7.38
C VAL A 39 19.75 16.45 8.10
N ILE A 40 19.43 15.17 8.29
CA ILE A 40 20.30 14.20 8.97
C ILE A 40 20.55 13.01 8.06
N ILE A 41 21.82 12.61 7.91
CA ILE A 41 22.26 11.50 7.08
C ILE A 41 22.93 10.45 7.96
N GLY A 42 22.57 9.19 7.81
CA GLY A 42 23.17 8.12 8.60
C GLY A 42 22.52 6.76 8.36
N LYS A 43 22.87 5.79 9.19
CA LYS A 43 22.35 4.42 9.09
C LYS A 43 21.15 4.22 10.03
N ALA A 44 20.07 3.67 9.49
CA ALA A 44 18.91 3.24 10.26
C ALA A 44 18.58 1.77 9.99
N THR A 45 18.01 1.12 11.00
CA THR A 45 17.58 -0.28 10.94
C THR A 45 16.44 -0.46 9.94
N ASN A 46 15.54 0.50 9.86
CA ASN A 46 14.45 0.57 8.89
C ASN A 46 14.45 1.92 8.18
N GLY A 47 13.73 2.01 7.08
CA GLY A 47 13.61 3.22 6.27
C GLY A 47 14.14 3.03 4.86
N VAL A 48 13.75 3.93 3.98
CA VAL A 48 14.09 3.91 2.57
C VAL A 48 15.59 4.14 2.37
N TYR A 49 16.19 3.47 1.38
CA TYR A 49 17.58 3.69 1.00
C TYR A 49 17.71 4.94 0.13
N CYS A 50 18.44 5.94 0.62
CA CYS A 50 18.51 7.25 -0.03
C CYS A 50 19.21 7.25 -1.39
N ASN A 51 20.02 6.22 -1.72
CA ASN A 51 20.66 6.09 -3.03
C ASN A 51 19.98 5.02 -3.91
N ASP A 52 18.73 4.63 -3.62
CA ASP A 52 17.98 3.73 -4.49
C ASP A 52 17.56 4.44 -5.77
N SER A 53 18.17 4.06 -6.90
CA SER A 53 17.89 4.65 -8.20
C SER A 53 16.50 4.31 -8.75
N ASN A 54 15.80 3.34 -8.17
CA ASN A 54 14.45 2.96 -8.58
C ASN A 54 13.36 3.88 -8.01
N LEU A 55 13.69 4.65 -6.98
CA LEU A 55 12.77 5.59 -6.33
C LEU A 55 12.94 6.99 -6.90
N THR A 56 11.85 7.77 -6.87
CA THR A 56 11.92 9.20 -7.18
C THR A 56 12.63 9.96 -6.07
N ASP A 57 13.16 11.16 -6.35
CA ASP A 57 13.92 11.93 -5.36
C ASP A 57 13.10 12.25 -4.10
N ASP A 58 11.77 12.42 -4.24
CA ASP A 58 10.85 12.68 -3.14
C ASP A 58 10.56 11.47 -2.24
N GLU A 59 10.85 10.26 -2.71
CA GLU A 59 10.66 9.01 -1.96
C GLU A 59 11.94 8.56 -1.24
N ARG A 60 13.09 9.18 -1.55
CA ARG A 60 14.42 8.79 -1.03
C ARG A 60 14.74 9.36 0.36
N TYR A 61 13.88 10.21 0.90
CA TYR A 61 14.01 10.74 2.25
C TYR A 61 12.71 10.55 3.03
N MET A 62 12.83 10.57 4.36
CA MET A 62 11.67 10.53 5.25
C MET A 62 11.61 11.82 6.05
N VAL A 63 10.39 12.28 6.35
CA VAL A 63 10.17 13.50 7.12
C VAL A 63 9.48 13.16 8.43
N PHE A 64 10.02 13.68 9.54
CA PHE A 64 9.44 13.52 10.87
C PHE A 64 9.37 14.87 11.57
N ALA A 65 8.40 15.04 12.47
CA ALA A 65 8.25 16.27 13.26
C ALA A 65 8.75 16.12 14.71
N ASN A 66 8.99 14.90 15.16
CA ASN A 66 9.40 14.60 16.53
C ASN A 66 10.15 13.26 16.58
N PHE A 67 10.86 13.02 17.68
CA PHE A 67 11.58 11.77 17.90
C PHE A 67 10.68 10.53 17.97
N ASP A 68 9.50 10.62 18.58
CA ASP A 68 8.62 9.46 18.79
C ASP A 68 8.13 8.84 17.47
N ASP A 69 7.82 9.67 16.48
CA ASP A 69 7.40 9.22 15.15
C ASP A 69 8.59 8.65 14.36
N ALA A 70 9.77 9.28 14.46
CA ALA A 70 11.00 8.73 13.89
C ALA A 70 11.35 7.36 14.50
N LYS A 71 11.14 7.18 15.81
CA LYS A 71 11.39 5.92 16.52
C LYS A 71 10.49 4.79 16.04
N LYS A 72 9.20 5.06 15.80
CA LYS A 72 8.24 4.07 15.28
C LYS A 72 8.65 3.56 13.89
N VAL A 73 9.15 4.46 13.03
CA VAL A 73 9.51 4.13 11.65
C VAL A 73 10.92 3.54 11.54
N LEU A 74 11.94 4.23 12.04
CA LEU A 74 13.34 3.82 11.92
C LEU A 74 13.65 2.60 12.79
N GLY A 75 12.99 2.46 13.94
CA GLY A 75 13.17 1.39 14.92
C GLY A 75 14.48 1.43 15.71
N GLY A 76 15.59 1.86 15.10
CA GLY A 76 16.91 1.95 15.74
C GLY A 76 18.03 2.35 14.78
N GLY A 77 19.23 2.54 15.31
CA GLY A 77 20.45 2.88 14.56
C GLY A 77 20.95 4.30 14.84
N GLU A 78 22.16 4.60 14.36
CA GLU A 78 22.85 5.89 14.56
C GLU A 78 21.99 7.09 14.13
N LEU A 79 21.18 6.90 13.07
CA LEU A 79 20.30 7.93 12.56
C LEU A 79 19.16 8.29 13.53
N LEU A 80 18.64 7.30 14.26
CA LEU A 80 17.63 7.55 15.29
C LEU A 80 18.24 8.25 16.51
N GLU A 81 19.45 7.88 16.89
CA GLU A 81 20.20 8.55 17.96
C GLU A 81 20.51 10.01 17.61
N ALA A 82 20.87 10.28 16.36
CA ALA A 82 21.07 11.64 15.86
C ALA A 82 19.79 12.48 15.92
N VAL A 83 18.63 11.89 15.59
CA VAL A 83 17.32 12.56 15.74
C VAL A 83 17.04 12.85 17.21
N TYR A 84 17.27 11.90 18.11
CA TYR A 84 17.06 12.10 19.54
C TYR A 84 17.86 13.30 20.09
N LEU A 85 19.15 13.37 19.74
CA LEU A 85 20.02 14.47 20.15
C LEU A 85 19.62 15.80 19.52
N ALA A 86 19.09 15.78 18.29
CA ALA A 86 18.66 16.98 17.60
C ALA A 86 17.30 17.51 18.10
N ASP A 87 16.38 16.62 18.50
CA ASP A 87 15.04 16.96 18.99
C ASP A 87 15.08 17.64 20.37
N SER A 88 16.08 17.31 21.19
CA SER A 88 16.30 17.94 22.50
C SER A 88 17.79 18.31 22.66
N PRO A 89 18.25 19.40 22.02
CA PRO A 89 19.67 19.76 21.95
C PRO A 89 20.24 20.23 23.29
N SER A 90 19.38 20.70 24.21
CA SER A 90 19.74 21.11 25.57
C SER A 90 18.79 20.51 26.60
N GLY A 91 19.30 20.20 27.78
CA GLY A 91 18.51 19.82 28.94
C GLY A 91 17.98 21.01 29.75
N GLU A 92 18.30 22.24 29.35
CA GLU A 92 17.78 23.48 29.95
C GLU A 92 16.48 23.91 29.24
N ASP A 93 15.42 24.17 30.01
CA ASP A 93 14.07 24.49 29.49
C ASP A 93 14.06 25.66 28.49
N ASP A 94 14.95 26.65 28.66
CA ASP A 94 15.05 27.84 27.81
C ASP A 94 15.71 27.57 26.44
N PHE A 95 16.36 26.41 26.27
CA PHE A 95 17.05 26.00 25.03
C PHE A 95 16.64 24.58 24.57
N ALA A 96 15.56 24.04 25.13
CA ALA A 96 15.09 22.68 24.86
C ALA A 96 14.46 22.51 23.46
N GLY A 97 14.12 23.62 22.78
CA GLY A 97 13.46 23.57 21.47
C GLY A 97 14.39 23.10 20.34
N GLY A 98 14.21 21.86 19.90
CA GLY A 98 14.79 21.33 18.67
C GLY A 98 14.18 21.91 17.38
N PRO A 99 14.64 21.44 16.19
CA PRO A 99 14.08 21.85 14.91
C PRO A 99 12.61 21.41 14.78
N GLN A 100 11.85 22.09 13.92
CA GLN A 100 10.43 21.76 13.71
C GLN A 100 10.22 20.50 12.88
N LEU A 101 11.19 20.17 12.01
CA LEU A 101 11.17 19.00 11.15
C LEU A 101 12.56 18.39 10.98
N PHE A 102 12.58 17.08 10.77
CA PHE A 102 13.74 16.30 10.41
C PHE A 102 13.54 15.72 9.01
N LYS A 103 14.44 16.02 8.08
CA LYS A 103 14.58 15.32 6.79
C LYS A 103 15.69 14.29 6.92
N ILE A 104 15.34 13.02 6.83
CA ILE A 104 16.23 11.91 7.16
C ILE A 104 16.61 11.15 5.89
N LEU A 105 17.91 10.98 5.68
CA LEU A 105 18.49 10.23 4.58
C LEU A 105 19.18 8.98 5.14
N ASN A 106 18.56 7.82 4.94
CA ASN A 106 19.10 6.55 5.39
C ASN A 106 20.01 5.92 4.32
N VAL A 107 21.29 5.73 4.65
CA VAL A 107 22.30 5.15 3.74
C VAL A 107 22.32 3.62 3.74
N CYS A 108 21.50 2.96 4.58
CA CYS A 108 21.45 1.51 4.63
C CYS A 108 20.56 0.96 3.49
N PRO A 109 21.04 -0.02 2.68
CA PRO A 109 20.27 -0.64 1.60
C PRO A 109 19.23 -1.63 2.16
N ASN A 110 18.25 -1.12 2.90
CA ASN A 110 17.19 -1.90 3.52
C ASN A 110 16.23 -2.46 2.45
N THR A 111 15.76 -3.68 2.65
CA THR A 111 14.80 -4.35 1.75
C THR A 111 13.41 -4.44 2.40
N LYS A 112 12.35 -4.31 1.59
CA LYS A 112 10.97 -4.52 2.06
C LYS A 112 10.79 -5.98 2.47
N ALA A 113 10.20 -6.21 3.64
CA ALA A 113 9.69 -7.53 4.00
C ALA A 113 8.46 -7.83 3.13
N PHE A 114 8.34 -9.05 2.63
CA PHE A 114 7.25 -9.46 1.75
C PHE A 114 6.84 -10.92 1.99
N PHE A 115 5.68 -11.27 1.49
CA PHE A 115 5.14 -12.62 1.50
C PHE A 115 4.31 -12.82 0.24
N ASP A 116 4.52 -13.95 -0.41
CA ASP A 116 3.71 -14.37 -1.54
C ASP A 116 2.44 -15.03 -0.99
N PHE A 117 1.37 -14.24 -0.96
CA PHE A 117 0.09 -14.62 -0.39
C PHE A 117 -0.72 -15.38 -1.44
N PRO A 118 -1.16 -16.62 -1.17
CA PRO A 118 -1.92 -17.40 -2.14
C PRO A 118 -3.26 -16.74 -2.43
N SER A 119 -3.55 -16.57 -3.72
CA SER A 119 -4.86 -16.18 -4.21
C SER A 119 -5.85 -17.34 -4.10
N LEU A 120 -7.11 -17.11 -4.42
CA LEU A 120 -8.09 -18.19 -4.60
C LEU A 120 -7.85 -19.02 -5.88
N GLU A 121 -7.08 -18.50 -6.83
CA GLU A 121 -6.64 -19.25 -7.99
C GLU A 121 -5.47 -20.16 -7.63
N THR A 122 -5.59 -21.44 -7.95
CA THR A 122 -4.59 -22.44 -7.55
C THR A 122 -3.29 -22.19 -8.30
N GLY A 123 -2.18 -22.07 -7.55
CA GLY A 123 -0.85 -21.82 -8.12
C GLY A 123 -0.53 -20.35 -8.37
N GLU A 124 -1.47 -19.44 -8.08
CA GLU A 124 -1.27 -18.00 -8.22
C GLU A 124 -1.12 -17.33 -6.85
N THR A 125 -0.19 -16.38 -6.77
CA THR A 125 0.12 -15.65 -5.54
C THR A 125 0.16 -14.15 -5.81
N HIS A 126 -0.19 -13.36 -4.82
CA HIS A 126 0.01 -11.91 -4.80
C HIS A 126 1.11 -11.59 -3.80
N LYS A 127 2.03 -10.72 -4.19
CA LYS A 127 3.10 -10.32 -3.29
C LYS A 127 2.60 -9.21 -2.39
N ILE A 128 2.50 -9.47 -1.11
CA ILE A 128 2.19 -8.45 -0.11
C ILE A 128 3.51 -8.03 0.54
N SER A 129 3.75 -6.73 0.72
CA SER A 129 4.96 -6.19 1.34
C SER A 129 4.66 -5.12 2.38
N TYR A 130 5.52 -5.01 3.37
CA TYR A 130 5.49 -3.88 4.30
C TYR A 130 5.99 -2.61 3.58
N PRO A 131 5.30 -1.45 3.68
CA PRO A 131 5.66 -0.23 2.95
C PRO A 131 7.07 0.28 3.25
N ILE A 132 7.50 0.20 4.52
CA ILE A 132 8.79 0.71 4.97
C ILE A 132 9.84 -0.41 4.89
N PRO A 133 10.96 -0.22 4.16
CA PRO A 133 12.02 -1.22 4.11
C PRO A 133 12.66 -1.46 5.47
N GLY A 134 13.01 -2.72 5.78
CA GLY A 134 13.68 -3.10 7.03
C GLY A 134 13.00 -4.25 7.80
N PRO A 135 13.60 -4.69 8.92
CA PRO A 135 13.15 -5.85 9.68
C PRO A 135 11.82 -5.65 10.43
N ASN A 136 11.33 -4.41 10.64
CA ASN A 136 10.04 -4.18 11.31
C ASN A 136 8.86 -4.81 10.56
N GLY A 137 8.93 -4.90 9.22
CA GLY A 137 7.91 -5.59 8.44
C GLY A 137 7.74 -7.07 8.81
N LYS A 138 8.77 -7.73 9.36
CA LYS A 138 8.67 -9.12 9.85
C LYS A 138 7.78 -9.28 11.08
N LYS A 139 7.41 -8.20 11.74
CA LYS A 139 6.50 -8.20 12.90
C LYS A 139 5.04 -8.13 12.48
N VAL A 140 4.76 -7.76 11.23
CA VAL A 140 3.39 -7.71 10.71
C VAL A 140 2.90 -9.12 10.38
N ARG A 141 1.62 -9.36 10.69
CA ARG A 141 0.91 -10.62 10.50
C ARG A 141 -0.34 -10.33 9.69
N ILE A 142 -0.62 -11.20 8.72
CA ILE A 142 -1.84 -11.13 7.93
C ILE A 142 -2.55 -12.46 8.05
N LYS A 143 -3.83 -12.38 8.35
CA LYS A 143 -4.73 -13.53 8.47
C LYS A 143 -5.94 -13.29 7.60
N LYS A 144 -6.28 -14.25 6.75
CA LYS A 144 -7.55 -14.25 6.03
C LYS A 144 -8.57 -15.12 6.75
N ASN A 145 -9.83 -14.68 6.73
CA ASN A 145 -10.98 -15.48 7.11
C ASN A 145 -11.82 -15.76 5.87
N ALA A 146 -11.80 -17.01 5.42
CA ALA A 146 -12.52 -17.50 4.25
C ALA A 146 -14.03 -17.33 4.36
N SER A 147 -14.58 -17.70 5.52
CA SER A 147 -16.02 -17.77 5.74
C SER A 147 -16.63 -16.38 5.90
N ALA A 148 -15.93 -15.50 6.61
CA ALA A 148 -16.36 -14.13 6.83
C ALA A 148 -16.01 -13.20 5.65
N LYS A 149 -15.16 -13.65 4.72
CA LYS A 149 -14.53 -12.81 3.67
C LYS A 149 -13.90 -11.54 4.25
N THR A 150 -13.10 -11.73 5.30
CA THR A 150 -12.40 -10.63 5.97
C THR A 150 -10.89 -10.89 6.00
N ILE A 151 -10.13 -9.81 6.09
CA ILE A 151 -8.69 -9.82 6.30
C ILE A 151 -8.39 -9.10 7.61
N GLU A 152 -7.55 -9.71 8.42
CA GLU A 152 -6.99 -9.12 9.63
C GLU A 152 -5.50 -8.86 9.40
N ILE A 153 -5.05 -7.64 9.67
CA ILE A 153 -3.65 -7.24 9.60
C ILE A 153 -3.24 -6.59 10.92
N GLY A 154 -2.08 -6.94 11.44
CA GLY A 154 -1.62 -6.39 12.70
C GLY A 154 -0.15 -6.60 12.98
N ASN A 155 0.35 -5.86 13.95
CA ASN A 155 1.68 -5.97 14.53
C ASN A 155 1.54 -6.17 16.06
N ALA A 156 2.63 -5.95 16.80
CA ALA A 156 2.60 -6.00 18.26
C ALA A 156 1.74 -4.89 18.91
N ASP A 157 1.50 -3.79 18.20
CA ASP A 157 0.79 -2.61 18.70
C ASP A 157 -0.73 -2.74 18.53
N GLY A 158 -1.20 -3.67 17.69
CA GLY A 158 -2.61 -3.98 17.51
C GLY A 158 -2.91 -4.67 16.18
N SER A 159 -4.16 -5.08 16.00
CA SER A 159 -4.68 -5.58 14.73
C SER A 159 -5.91 -4.80 14.26
N GLN A 160 -6.07 -4.73 12.95
CA GLN A 160 -7.20 -4.16 12.25
C GLN A 160 -7.87 -5.28 11.47
N THR A 161 -9.18 -5.42 11.62
CA THR A 161 -9.98 -6.38 10.84
C THR A 161 -10.82 -5.62 9.85
N SER A 162 -10.81 -6.06 8.60
CA SER A 162 -11.65 -5.48 7.55
C SER A 162 -13.13 -5.75 7.82
N PRO A 163 -14.03 -4.88 7.30
CA PRO A 163 -15.40 -5.31 7.04
C PRO A 163 -15.40 -6.45 5.99
N LYS A 164 -16.57 -6.99 5.69
CA LYS A 164 -16.73 -7.98 4.63
C LYS A 164 -16.25 -7.41 3.29
N LEU A 165 -15.19 -7.98 2.72
CA LEU A 165 -14.54 -7.53 1.47
C LEU A 165 -15.22 -8.18 0.26
N GLU A 166 -16.51 -7.87 0.08
CA GLU A 166 -17.27 -8.33 -1.07
C GLU A 166 -17.88 -7.13 -1.78
N ARG A 167 -17.46 -6.90 -3.03
CA ARG A 167 -17.98 -5.80 -3.86
C ARG A 167 -18.52 -6.35 -5.17
N LYS A 168 -19.84 -6.21 -5.32
CA LYS A 168 -20.59 -6.60 -6.52
C LYS A 168 -20.63 -5.41 -7.46
N ILE A 169 -20.31 -5.62 -8.72
CA ILE A 169 -20.14 -4.53 -9.69
C ILE A 169 -21.28 -4.52 -10.72
N LEU A 170 -21.53 -5.67 -11.36
CA LEU A 170 -22.58 -5.81 -12.36
C LEU A 170 -23.05 -7.26 -12.44
N ASP A 171 -24.25 -7.47 -12.98
CA ASP A 171 -24.81 -8.78 -13.30
C ASP A 171 -24.93 -8.95 -14.82
N VAL A 172 -24.60 -10.13 -15.34
CA VAL A 172 -24.81 -10.46 -16.77
C VAL A 172 -25.66 -11.72 -16.90
N THR A 173 -26.66 -11.66 -17.78
CA THR A 173 -27.51 -12.78 -18.15
C THR A 173 -27.57 -12.91 -19.66
N TYR A 174 -27.59 -14.14 -20.15
CA TYR A 174 -27.87 -14.50 -21.53
C TYR A 174 -29.23 -15.20 -21.63
N THR A 175 -30.11 -14.63 -22.45
CA THR A 175 -31.50 -15.06 -22.66
C THR A 175 -31.77 -15.60 -24.07
N GLY A 176 -30.76 -15.64 -24.95
CA GLY A 176 -30.89 -16.19 -26.30
C GLY A 176 -31.07 -17.72 -26.31
N ASP A 177 -31.11 -18.36 -27.49
CA ASP A 177 -31.40 -19.79 -27.67
C ASP A 177 -30.17 -20.71 -27.63
N GLY A 178 -28.95 -20.17 -27.74
CA GLY A 178 -27.69 -20.92 -27.61
C GLY A 178 -27.63 -21.85 -26.39
N GLN A 179 -27.12 -23.08 -26.56
CA GLN A 179 -27.21 -24.14 -25.55
C GLN A 179 -26.44 -23.82 -24.26
N PHE A 180 -25.20 -23.33 -24.39
CA PHE A 180 -24.36 -22.92 -23.27
C PHE A 180 -23.86 -21.51 -23.49
N ALA A 181 -23.79 -20.71 -22.42
CA ALA A 181 -23.19 -19.39 -22.42
C ALA A 181 -22.30 -19.25 -21.19
N LYS A 182 -21.00 -19.05 -21.42
CA LYS A 182 -19.99 -18.96 -20.36
C LYS A 182 -19.27 -17.63 -20.40
N ILE A 183 -19.07 -17.03 -19.23
CA ILE A 183 -18.34 -15.77 -19.08
C ILE A 183 -16.91 -16.02 -18.62
N THR A 184 -15.99 -15.24 -19.18
CA THR A 184 -14.60 -15.16 -18.76
C THR A 184 -14.17 -13.70 -18.68
N ILE A 185 -13.22 -13.41 -17.79
CA ILE A 185 -12.67 -12.07 -17.57
C ILE A 185 -11.17 -12.21 -17.42
N ASP A 186 -10.44 -11.44 -18.21
CA ASP A 186 -8.98 -11.30 -18.11
C ASP A 186 -8.60 -9.82 -17.91
N ALA A 187 -7.31 -9.52 -18.04
CA ALA A 187 -6.79 -8.16 -17.82
C ALA A 187 -7.22 -7.15 -18.90
N THR A 188 -7.79 -7.64 -20.01
CA THR A 188 -8.03 -6.84 -21.22
C THR A 188 -9.48 -6.87 -21.69
N LYS A 189 -10.27 -7.87 -21.28
CA LYS A 189 -11.64 -8.02 -21.75
C LYS A 189 -12.55 -8.86 -20.86
N ILE A 190 -13.85 -8.62 -21.02
CA ILE A 190 -14.92 -9.57 -20.68
C ILE A 190 -15.29 -10.31 -21.95
N ASN A 191 -15.30 -11.65 -21.90
CA ASN A 191 -15.70 -12.49 -23.02
C ASN A 191 -16.85 -13.40 -22.62
N ILE A 192 -17.89 -13.45 -23.46
CA ILE A 192 -18.99 -14.40 -23.31
C ILE A 192 -19.02 -15.30 -24.54
N THR A 193 -18.72 -16.58 -24.32
CA THR A 193 -18.73 -17.62 -25.37
C THR A 193 -20.00 -18.44 -25.32
N LEU A 194 -20.65 -18.53 -26.47
CA LEU A 194 -21.72 -19.47 -26.76
C LEU A 194 -21.11 -20.77 -27.28
N SER A 195 -21.60 -21.91 -26.80
CA SER A 195 -21.15 -23.23 -27.27
C SER A 195 -22.29 -24.26 -27.24
N GLY A 196 -22.06 -25.42 -27.86
CA GLY A 196 -23.10 -26.44 -28.09
C GLY A 196 -23.84 -26.16 -29.39
N THR A 197 -25.17 -26.21 -29.36
CA THR A 197 -26.02 -25.86 -30.51
C THR A 197 -25.82 -24.40 -30.91
N VAL A 198 -25.56 -24.18 -32.21
CA VAL A 198 -25.43 -22.84 -32.79
C VAL A 198 -26.76 -22.09 -32.62
N PRO A 199 -26.74 -20.86 -32.08
CA PRO A 199 -27.93 -20.06 -31.91
C PRO A 199 -28.64 -19.80 -33.25
N THR A 200 -29.98 -19.84 -33.25
CA THR A 200 -30.79 -19.53 -34.45
C THR A 200 -31.46 -18.16 -34.37
N ASP A 201 -31.43 -17.54 -33.20
CA ASP A 201 -31.95 -16.20 -32.91
C ASP A 201 -31.02 -15.06 -33.36
N GLY A 202 -29.87 -15.38 -33.96
CA GLY A 202 -28.88 -14.41 -34.43
C GLY A 202 -27.92 -13.91 -33.36
N THR A 203 -27.97 -14.48 -32.15
CA THR A 203 -27.00 -14.18 -31.09
C THR A 203 -25.62 -14.75 -31.40
N THR A 204 -24.59 -14.03 -30.97
CA THR A 204 -23.18 -14.38 -31.20
C THR A 204 -22.36 -14.15 -29.94
N ASN A 205 -21.17 -14.74 -29.89
CA ASN A 205 -20.19 -14.43 -28.84
C ASN A 205 -19.96 -12.92 -28.72
N ILE A 206 -19.64 -12.47 -27.51
CA ILE A 206 -19.32 -11.08 -27.22
C ILE A 206 -17.90 -11.00 -26.65
N ASP A 207 -17.14 -10.04 -27.17
CA ASP A 207 -15.90 -9.56 -26.59
C ASP A 207 -16.08 -8.07 -26.24
N VAL A 208 -15.96 -7.74 -24.96
CA VAL A 208 -15.95 -6.35 -24.46
C VAL A 208 -14.51 -6.00 -24.12
N LEU A 209 -13.84 -5.27 -25.02
CA LEU A 209 -12.45 -4.87 -24.83
C LEU A 209 -12.38 -3.67 -23.88
N PHE A 210 -11.55 -3.76 -22.84
CA PHE A 210 -11.38 -2.68 -21.84
C PHE A 210 -10.70 -1.44 -22.42
N ALA A 211 -10.00 -1.57 -23.55
CA ALA A 211 -9.43 -0.43 -24.26
C ALA A 211 -10.52 0.44 -24.92
N ASP A 212 -11.61 -0.18 -25.38
CA ASP A 212 -12.71 0.50 -26.06
C ASP A 212 -13.81 0.92 -25.08
N TYR A 213 -14.02 0.12 -24.04
CA TYR A 213 -15.03 0.34 -22.98
C TYR A 213 -14.34 0.27 -21.60
N PRO A 214 -13.58 1.30 -21.22
CA PRO A 214 -12.78 1.31 -19.99
C PRO A 214 -13.63 1.31 -18.72
N SER A 215 -14.82 1.90 -18.74
CA SER A 215 -15.73 1.94 -17.60
C SER A 215 -16.77 0.82 -17.64
N VAL A 216 -17.22 0.41 -16.47
CA VAL A 216 -18.27 -0.61 -16.33
C VAL A 216 -19.60 -0.12 -16.91
N GLY A 217 -19.91 1.18 -16.80
CA GLY A 217 -21.10 1.75 -17.43
C GLY A 217 -21.11 1.54 -18.95
N GLU A 218 -20.01 1.86 -19.61
CA GLU A 218 -19.84 1.64 -21.06
C GLU A 218 -19.89 0.16 -21.43
N ALA A 219 -19.30 -0.72 -20.62
CA ALA A 219 -19.34 -2.16 -20.83
C ALA A 219 -20.78 -2.70 -20.72
N VAL A 220 -21.56 -2.22 -19.74
CA VAL A 220 -22.97 -2.58 -19.56
C VAL A 220 -23.81 -2.12 -20.76
N ASP A 221 -23.62 -0.88 -21.21
CA ASP A 221 -24.33 -0.34 -22.38
C ASP A 221 -24.02 -1.14 -23.65
N PHE A 222 -22.75 -1.52 -23.85
CA PHE A 222 -22.35 -2.36 -24.98
C PHE A 222 -22.96 -3.76 -24.89
N ILE A 223 -22.97 -4.41 -23.72
CA ILE A 223 -23.59 -5.73 -23.56
C ILE A 223 -25.09 -5.65 -23.85
N ASN A 224 -25.77 -4.63 -23.32
CA ASN A 224 -27.20 -4.40 -23.57
C ASN A 224 -27.52 -4.03 -25.02
N SER A 225 -26.53 -3.54 -25.78
CA SER A 225 -26.69 -3.29 -27.22
C SER A 225 -26.68 -4.58 -28.06
N LYS A 226 -26.36 -5.74 -27.47
CA LYS A 226 -26.30 -7.02 -28.16
C LYS A 226 -27.56 -7.82 -27.91
N LEU A 227 -28.08 -8.43 -28.97
CA LEU A 227 -29.28 -9.26 -28.90
C LEU A 227 -29.06 -10.44 -27.94
N GLY A 228 -30.05 -10.73 -27.11
CA GLY A 228 -30.04 -11.91 -26.22
C GLY A 228 -29.18 -11.76 -24.96
N TYR A 229 -28.65 -10.57 -24.67
CA TYR A 229 -27.88 -10.28 -23.46
C TYR A 229 -28.55 -9.18 -22.64
N VAL A 230 -28.46 -9.33 -21.32
CA VAL A 230 -28.94 -8.34 -20.36
C VAL A 230 -27.85 -8.16 -19.30
N ALA A 231 -27.37 -6.94 -19.16
CA ALA A 231 -26.44 -6.52 -18.12
C ALA A 231 -27.08 -5.47 -17.22
N ASN A 232 -26.96 -5.66 -15.90
CA ASN A 232 -27.44 -4.71 -14.90
C ASN A 232 -26.25 -4.17 -14.12
N LEU A 233 -26.13 -2.84 -14.06
CA LEU A 233 -25.18 -2.17 -13.21
C LEU A 233 -25.64 -2.25 -11.74
N ILE A 234 -24.74 -2.68 -10.84
CA ILE A 234 -25.02 -2.74 -9.39
C ILE A 234 -24.34 -1.58 -8.65
N ASP A 235 -23.11 -1.26 -9.06
CA ASP A 235 -22.28 -0.23 -8.42
C ASP A 235 -22.17 1.04 -9.29
N ALA A 236 -21.13 1.86 -9.08
CA ALA A 236 -20.89 3.07 -9.85
C ALA A 236 -20.53 2.79 -11.33
N PRO A 237 -21.07 3.56 -12.29
CA PRO A 237 -20.78 3.39 -13.72
C PRO A 237 -19.33 3.72 -14.07
N GLU A 238 -18.70 4.64 -13.32
CA GLU A 238 -17.32 5.09 -13.50
C GLU A 238 -16.27 4.06 -13.05
N PHE A 239 -16.69 2.92 -12.49
CA PHE A 239 -15.75 1.88 -12.05
C PHE A 239 -14.98 1.32 -13.24
N LEU A 240 -13.66 1.21 -13.12
CA LEU A 240 -12.82 0.73 -14.22
C LEU A 240 -12.95 -0.79 -14.39
N CYS A 241 -13.20 -1.24 -15.61
CA CYS A 241 -13.28 -2.66 -15.96
C CYS A 241 -11.99 -3.43 -15.60
N ALA A 242 -10.83 -2.77 -15.69
CA ALA A 242 -9.53 -3.35 -15.34
C ALA A 242 -9.41 -3.76 -13.85
N ASN A 243 -10.28 -3.25 -12.97
CA ASN A 243 -10.29 -3.59 -11.55
C ASN A 243 -11.16 -4.81 -11.22
N LEU A 244 -11.91 -5.35 -12.18
CA LEU A 244 -12.72 -6.54 -12.00
C LEU A 244 -11.87 -7.77 -11.67
N ASP A 245 -12.46 -8.69 -10.90
CA ASP A 245 -11.85 -9.99 -10.64
C ASP A 245 -11.90 -10.84 -11.92
N HIS A 246 -10.78 -11.48 -12.24
CA HIS A 246 -10.68 -12.39 -13.37
C HIS A 246 -11.59 -13.61 -13.19
N ILE A 247 -12.11 -14.12 -14.29
CA ILE A 247 -12.86 -15.38 -14.37
C ILE A 247 -12.22 -16.21 -15.47
N LYS A 248 -11.60 -17.33 -15.09
CA LYS A 248 -10.92 -18.21 -16.03
C LYS A 248 -11.93 -19.15 -16.68
N ALA A 249 -11.58 -19.68 -17.86
CA ALA A 249 -12.41 -20.66 -18.55
C ALA A 249 -12.69 -21.93 -17.70
N VAL A 250 -11.76 -22.30 -16.82
CA VAL A 250 -11.89 -23.42 -15.86
C VAL A 250 -12.95 -23.17 -14.78
N ASP A 251 -13.24 -21.91 -14.43
CA ASP A 251 -14.28 -21.57 -13.44
C ASP A 251 -15.68 -21.94 -13.93
N ASN A 252 -15.85 -22.06 -15.26
CA ASN A 252 -17.06 -22.57 -15.90
C ASN A 252 -18.36 -21.86 -15.46
N ILE A 253 -18.29 -20.54 -15.27
CA ILE A 253 -19.42 -19.72 -14.84
C ILE A 253 -20.42 -19.57 -16.00
N SER A 254 -21.63 -20.12 -15.81
CA SER A 254 -22.73 -19.99 -16.76
C SER A 254 -23.46 -18.67 -16.56
N VAL A 255 -23.74 -17.99 -17.67
CA VAL A 255 -24.65 -16.82 -17.73
C VAL A 255 -25.99 -17.17 -18.40
N LYS A 256 -26.18 -18.44 -18.81
CA LYS A 256 -27.43 -18.89 -19.43
C LYS A 256 -28.53 -18.91 -18.37
N THR A 257 -29.65 -18.24 -18.63
CA THR A 257 -30.89 -18.21 -17.83
C THR A 257 -30.80 -17.70 -16.38
N THR A 258 -29.60 -17.65 -15.80
CA THR A 258 -29.33 -17.12 -14.47
C THR A 258 -28.26 -16.04 -14.58
N ALA A 259 -28.48 -14.92 -13.90
CA ALA A 259 -27.51 -13.84 -13.83
C ALA A 259 -26.23 -14.29 -13.13
N ALA A 260 -25.08 -14.04 -13.76
CA ALA A 260 -23.79 -14.14 -13.09
C ALA A 260 -23.37 -12.76 -12.59
N THR A 261 -23.13 -12.65 -11.28
CA THR A 261 -22.58 -11.44 -10.66
C THR A 261 -21.08 -11.38 -10.85
N LEU A 262 -20.58 -10.25 -11.32
CA LEU A 262 -19.17 -9.94 -11.42
C LEU A 262 -18.73 -9.13 -10.19
N TYR A 263 -17.54 -9.46 -9.69
CA TYR A 263 -17.00 -8.95 -8.44
C TYR A 263 -15.71 -8.18 -8.65
N ALA A 264 -15.38 -7.31 -7.70
CA ALA A 264 -14.07 -6.67 -7.57
C ALA A 264 -13.54 -6.81 -6.13
N ASN A 265 -13.53 -8.05 -5.63
CA ASN A 265 -13.16 -8.33 -4.25
C ASN A 265 -11.67 -8.07 -4.02
N LEU A 266 -10.81 -8.42 -4.98
CA LEU A 266 -9.38 -8.14 -4.84
C LEU A 266 -9.13 -6.63 -4.72
N TYR A 267 -9.84 -5.80 -5.49
CA TYR A 267 -9.69 -4.35 -5.43
C TYR A 267 -10.01 -3.78 -4.02
N GLU A 268 -11.06 -4.29 -3.37
CA GLU A 268 -11.37 -3.92 -1.98
C GLU A 268 -10.29 -4.40 -0.99
N GLU A 269 -9.75 -5.59 -1.19
CA GLU A 269 -8.63 -6.09 -0.40
C GLU A 269 -7.38 -5.22 -0.56
N GLU A 270 -7.08 -4.76 -1.78
CA GLU A 270 -5.97 -3.84 -2.04
C GLU A 270 -6.15 -2.51 -1.29
N ILE A 271 -7.35 -1.93 -1.35
CA ILE A 271 -7.66 -0.66 -0.67
C ILE A 271 -7.52 -0.84 0.84
N PHE A 272 -8.09 -1.91 1.40
CA PHE A 272 -8.01 -2.17 2.84
C PHE A 272 -6.55 -2.33 3.30
N LEU A 273 -5.76 -3.15 2.59
CA LEU A 273 -4.35 -3.37 2.93
C LEU A 273 -3.55 -2.06 2.86
N LYS A 274 -3.71 -1.27 1.80
CA LYS A 274 -3.04 0.04 1.65
C LYS A 274 -3.45 1.02 2.76
N ASN A 275 -4.74 1.12 3.07
CA ASN A 275 -5.26 2.02 4.09
C ASN A 275 -4.87 1.62 5.52
N SER A 276 -4.49 0.36 5.75
CA SER A 276 -3.97 -0.07 7.05
C SER A 276 -2.61 0.55 7.40
N GLY A 277 -1.85 1.03 6.40
CA GLY A 277 -0.48 1.51 6.56
C GLY A 277 0.54 0.40 6.89
N LEU A 278 0.11 -0.86 6.97
CA LEU A 278 0.93 -2.01 7.33
C LEU A 278 1.19 -2.97 6.17
N ALA A 279 0.57 -2.75 5.00
CA ALA A 279 0.79 -3.57 3.83
C ALA A 279 0.55 -2.81 2.52
N GLU A 280 1.30 -3.20 1.50
CA GLU A 280 1.09 -2.91 0.10
C GLU A 280 1.00 -4.23 -0.65
N ILE A 281 0.21 -4.28 -1.72
CA ILE A 281 0.04 -5.49 -2.53
C ILE A 281 0.46 -5.21 -3.96
N THR A 282 1.30 -6.10 -4.48
CA THR A 282 1.61 -6.23 -5.90
C THR A 282 0.84 -7.43 -6.43
N VAL A 283 -0.12 -7.15 -7.30
CA VAL A 283 -1.01 -8.17 -7.85
C VAL A 283 -0.24 -9.08 -8.81
N GLY A 284 -0.48 -10.39 -8.73
CA GLY A 284 0.09 -11.37 -9.65
C GLY A 284 -0.49 -11.26 -11.07
N ALA A 285 -0.26 -12.28 -11.89
CA ALA A 285 -0.73 -12.30 -13.28
C ALA A 285 -2.26 -12.33 -13.40
N THR A 286 -2.96 -12.76 -12.34
CA THR A 286 -4.41 -12.89 -12.32
C THR A 286 -5.01 -12.08 -11.18
N ARG A 287 -6.02 -11.25 -11.48
CA ARG A 287 -6.76 -10.51 -10.45
C ARG A 287 -7.78 -11.43 -9.79
N LYS A 288 -7.37 -12.23 -8.83
CA LYS A 288 -8.25 -13.10 -8.05
C LYS A 288 -8.11 -12.75 -6.58
N ALA A 289 -9.22 -12.75 -5.85
CA ALA A 289 -9.23 -12.37 -4.43
C ALA A 289 -8.32 -13.28 -3.59
N LEU A 290 -7.87 -12.76 -2.45
CA LEU A 290 -7.08 -13.47 -1.43
C LEU A 290 -7.99 -14.24 -0.47
N ALA A 291 -9.08 -13.60 -0.03
CA ALA A 291 -10.04 -14.11 0.94
C ALA A 291 -11.26 -14.73 0.25
N GLY A 292 -11.60 -15.95 0.66
CA GLY A 292 -12.61 -16.84 0.09
C GLY A 292 -12.28 -18.27 0.51
N THR A 293 -12.80 -19.30 -0.17
CA THR A 293 -12.93 -20.72 0.26
C THR A 293 -11.73 -21.48 0.87
N THR A 294 -10.60 -20.86 1.20
CA THR A 294 -9.48 -21.45 1.97
C THR A 294 -8.95 -20.51 3.08
N ASN A 295 -8.83 -21.04 4.31
CA ASN A 295 -8.23 -20.32 5.45
C ASN A 295 -6.71 -20.48 5.44
N THR A 296 -5.96 -19.37 5.55
CA THR A 296 -4.49 -19.40 5.69
C THR A 296 -4.04 -18.23 6.57
N THR A 297 -3.13 -18.51 7.51
CA THR A 297 -2.45 -17.48 8.32
C THR A 297 -1.02 -17.38 7.82
N SER A 298 -0.49 -16.17 7.63
CA SER A 298 0.84 -15.99 7.03
C SER A 298 1.62 -14.83 7.64
N THR A 299 2.95 -14.94 7.57
CA THR A 299 3.89 -13.98 8.16
C THR A 299 4.88 -13.51 7.10
N PHE A 300 5.23 -12.22 7.11
CA PHE A 300 6.19 -11.68 6.15
C PHE A 300 7.59 -12.29 6.31
N ARG A 301 8.22 -12.60 5.18
CA ARG A 301 9.62 -13.02 5.06
C ARG A 301 10.45 -11.82 4.56
N ALA A 302 11.72 -11.74 4.91
CA ALA A 302 12.62 -10.81 4.22
C ALA A 302 13.96 -11.49 3.99
N LEU A 303 14.43 -11.50 2.74
CA LEU A 303 15.80 -11.86 2.39
C LEU A 303 16.70 -10.72 2.86
N LEU A 304 17.40 -10.94 3.97
CA LEU A 304 18.41 -10.02 4.47
C LEU A 304 19.72 -10.39 3.75
N LEU A 305 20.10 -9.63 2.72
CA LEU A 305 21.50 -9.67 2.25
C LEU A 305 22.33 -8.94 3.30
N ARG A 306 22.76 -9.66 4.34
CA ARG A 306 23.85 -9.19 5.21
C ARG A 306 25.09 -9.13 4.33
N TYR A 307 25.67 -7.94 4.15
CA TYR A 307 27.09 -7.88 3.87
C TYR A 307 27.81 -8.48 5.08
N GLY A 308 28.31 -9.69 4.92
CA GLY A 308 29.09 -10.38 5.94
C GLY A 308 30.43 -9.67 6.14
N GLN A 309 30.82 -9.47 7.40
CA GLN A 309 32.22 -9.77 7.71
C GLN A 309 32.36 -11.29 7.62
N ALA A 310 33.12 -11.72 6.61
CA ALA A 310 33.67 -13.05 6.37
C ALA A 310 32.94 -14.27 6.98
N GLY A 311 32.32 -15.06 6.09
CA GLY A 311 32.16 -16.51 6.27
C GLY A 311 31.05 -16.97 7.22
N ASP A 312 29.82 -17.04 6.70
CA ASP A 312 28.96 -18.24 6.80
C ASP A 312 27.53 -17.87 6.36
N LEU A 313 27.13 -18.35 5.18
CA LEU A 313 25.74 -18.35 4.73
C LEU A 313 25.02 -19.51 5.42
N LEU A 314 24.55 -19.30 6.64
CA LEU A 314 23.61 -20.23 7.28
C LEU A 314 22.21 -20.00 6.71
N TRP A 315 21.81 -20.91 5.83
CA TRP A 315 20.41 -21.16 5.47
C TRP A 315 19.66 -21.65 6.71
N GLU A 316 19.24 -20.75 7.61
CA GLU A 316 18.32 -21.14 8.67
C GLU A 316 16.92 -21.37 8.10
N LYS A 317 16.62 -22.67 8.00
CA LYS A 317 15.34 -23.33 7.74
C LYS A 317 14.14 -22.45 8.07
N PHE A 318 13.30 -22.26 7.06
CA PHE A 318 11.88 -22.09 7.28
C PHE A 318 11.38 -23.28 8.10
N LEU A 319 11.03 -23.03 9.37
CA LEU A 319 10.17 -23.93 10.11
C LEU A 319 8.80 -23.85 9.45
N ASP A 320 8.53 -24.82 8.58
CA ASP A 320 7.18 -25.22 8.23
C ASP A 320 6.45 -25.56 9.53
N ALA A 321 5.49 -24.72 9.90
CA ALA A 321 4.44 -25.13 10.83
C ALA A 321 3.53 -26.09 10.04
N GLY A 322 3.82 -27.38 10.14
CA GLY A 322 3.01 -28.44 9.57
C GLY A 322 1.63 -28.56 10.21
N THR A 323 0.68 -28.95 9.35
CA THR A 323 -0.62 -29.62 9.58
C THR A 323 -1.54 -29.10 10.67
#